data_AF-A0A0L6VG25-F1
#
_entry.id   AF-A0A0L6VG25-F1
#
_cell.length_a   1.000
_cell.length_b   1.000
_cell.length_c   1.000
_cell.angle_alpha   90.00
_cell.angle_beta   90.00
_cell.angle_gamma   90.00
#
_symmetry.space_group_name_H-M   'P 1'
#
loop_
_entity.id
_entity.type
_entity.pdbx_description
1 polymer ?
#
loop_
_entity_poly.entity_id
_entity_poly.type
_entity_poly.pdbx_seq_one_letter_code
_entity_poly.pdbx_strand_id
1 'polypeptide(L)'
;MKKPATLGSSKKTPVKQRARSATPSSASKKSPLQMVKKDHPAGFEHTKEAFYVHIKVLWGLIKQRAVPQSPPPEQVASFYQRFSSSDEIQSAIARGPNMIPMETIQTLKQAKEQRSKLGKHMMHLSDFNIRYVQTSMSQLGLWCWMPNLDEQPDSLYNEAHRICAIKTFRQLTSAGAYKYMNLTIIMFTTPSPK
;
A
#
# COMPACT_ATOMS: atom_id res chain seq x y z
N MET A 1 -66.11 -42.66 51.14
CA MET A 1 -66.58 -41.92 49.94
C MET A 1 -65.41 -41.15 49.31
N LYS A 2 -65.26 -41.27 47.98
CA LYS A 2 -64.51 -40.45 46.99
C LYS A 2 -62.99 -40.15 47.17
N LYS A 3 -62.20 -40.61 46.19
CA LYS A 3 -60.95 -40.03 45.63
C LYS A 3 -61.32 -39.00 44.51
N PRO A 4 -60.39 -38.29 43.82
CA PRO A 4 -59.03 -37.76 44.12
C PRO A 4 -58.82 -36.30 43.58
N ALA A 5 -57.62 -35.69 43.69
CA ALA A 5 -56.99 -34.83 42.65
C ALA A 5 -55.55 -34.38 43.01
N THR A 6 -54.74 -34.22 41.97
CA THR A 6 -53.28 -34.17 41.82
C THR A 6 -52.68 -32.76 41.97
N LEU A 7 -51.37 -32.63 42.27
CA LEU A 7 -50.37 -31.87 41.48
C LEU A 7 -49.00 -31.68 42.18
N GLY A 8 -47.93 -32.16 41.52
CA GLY A 8 -46.77 -31.33 41.21
C GLY A 8 -45.63 -31.21 42.22
N SER A 9 -44.72 -32.20 42.23
CA SER A 9 -43.36 -32.04 42.74
C SER A 9 -42.49 -31.33 41.69
N SER A 10 -41.81 -30.24 42.05
CA SER A 10 -40.73 -29.66 41.25
C SER A 10 -39.52 -29.40 42.14
N LYS A 11 -38.56 -30.34 42.10
CA LYS A 11 -37.20 -30.17 42.61
C LYS A 11 -36.46 -29.21 41.68
N LYS A 12 -36.05 -28.05 42.18
CA LYS A 12 -35.14 -27.13 41.47
C LYS A 12 -33.72 -27.68 41.48
N THR A 13 -33.15 -27.89 40.29
CA THR A 13 -31.77 -28.32 40.04
C THR A 13 -30.79 -27.15 40.23
N PRO A 14 -29.54 -27.37 40.68
CA PRO A 14 -28.56 -26.30 40.85
C PRO A 14 -28.13 -25.74 39.49
N VAL A 15 -28.14 -24.41 39.37
CA VAL A 15 -27.69 -23.67 38.18
C VAL A 15 -26.19 -23.89 38.02
N LYS A 16 -25.78 -24.62 36.97
CA LYS A 16 -24.38 -24.70 36.52
C LYS A 16 -23.92 -23.30 36.13
N GLN A 17 -23.07 -22.70 36.97
CA GLN A 17 -22.33 -21.49 36.65
C GLN A 17 -21.37 -21.82 35.49
N ARG A 18 -21.74 -21.43 34.27
CA ARG A 18 -20.87 -21.52 33.10
C ARG A 18 -19.70 -20.56 33.34
N ALA A 19 -18.52 -21.10 33.58
CA ALA A 19 -17.29 -20.34 33.61
C ALA A 19 -17.22 -19.49 32.33
N ARG A 20 -17.13 -18.16 32.48
CA ARG A 20 -16.86 -17.26 31.37
C ARG A 20 -15.48 -17.63 30.86
N SER A 21 -15.43 -18.34 29.74
CA SER A 21 -14.21 -18.48 28.95
C SER A 21 -13.68 -17.07 28.69
N ALA A 22 -12.55 -16.73 29.29
CA ALA A 22 -11.87 -15.47 29.02
C ALA A 22 -11.61 -15.43 27.52
N THR A 23 -12.30 -14.53 26.81
CA THR A 23 -11.97 -14.20 25.44
C THR A 23 -10.51 -13.76 25.45
N PRO A 24 -9.62 -14.32 24.62
CA PRO A 24 -8.26 -13.80 24.51
C PRO A 24 -8.39 -12.31 24.21
N SER A 25 -7.79 -11.48 25.08
CA SER A 25 -7.64 -10.06 24.82
C SER A 25 -7.07 -9.94 23.42
N SER A 26 -7.82 -9.35 22.49
CA SER A 26 -7.34 -9.17 21.13
C SER A 26 -6.13 -8.25 21.21
N ALA A 27 -4.93 -8.84 21.21
CA ALA A 27 -3.69 -8.14 20.96
C ALA A 27 -3.95 -7.26 19.73
N SER A 28 -3.62 -5.98 19.83
CA SER A 28 -4.03 -4.98 18.84
C SER A 28 -3.75 -5.48 17.42
N LYS A 29 -4.73 -5.37 16.51
CA LYS A 29 -4.67 -5.77 15.09
C LYS A 29 -3.65 -4.96 14.25
N LYS A 30 -2.56 -4.50 14.86
CA LYS A 30 -1.56 -3.65 14.24
C LYS A 30 -0.40 -4.54 13.81
N SER A 31 -0.05 -4.46 12.53
CA SER A 31 1.13 -5.15 12.00
C SER A 31 2.38 -4.68 12.76
N PRO A 32 3.35 -5.56 13.08
CA PRO A 32 4.64 -5.16 13.63
C PRO A 32 5.39 -4.13 12.78
N LEU A 33 5.11 -4.09 11.47
CA LEU A 33 5.71 -3.14 10.52
C LEU A 33 4.95 -1.80 10.46
N GLN A 34 3.84 -1.66 11.19
CA GLN A 34 3.04 -0.45 11.20
C GLN A 34 3.65 0.59 12.14
N MET A 35 4.09 1.70 11.55
CA MET A 35 4.56 2.85 12.32
C MET A 35 3.46 3.43 13.20
N VAL A 36 3.76 3.67 14.48
CA VAL A 36 2.83 4.25 15.45
C VAL A 36 3.16 5.71 15.72
N LYS A 37 2.21 6.46 16.31
CA LYS A 37 2.36 7.92 16.52
C LYS A 37 3.64 8.32 17.26
N LYS A 38 4.13 7.49 18.17
CA LYS A 38 5.40 7.73 18.90
C LYS A 38 6.63 7.71 17.99
N ASP A 39 6.54 7.06 16.82
CA ASP A 39 7.64 6.94 15.86
C ASP A 39 7.62 8.09 14.83
N HIS A 40 6.58 8.93 14.81
CA HIS A 40 6.44 10.01 13.85
C HIS A 40 7.36 11.19 14.23
N PRO A 41 8.30 11.61 13.36
CA PRO A 41 8.98 12.88 13.51
C PRO A 41 7.98 14.05 13.51
N ALA A 42 8.38 15.20 14.07
CA ALA A 42 7.58 16.42 13.98
C ALA A 42 7.28 16.78 12.52
N GLY A 43 6.02 17.11 12.20
CA GLY A 43 5.60 17.45 10.83
C GLY A 43 5.42 16.26 9.88
N PHE A 44 5.59 15.01 10.34
CA PHE A 44 5.49 13.82 9.49
C PHE A 44 4.07 13.52 8.99
N GLU A 45 3.03 13.98 9.68
CA GLU A 45 1.63 13.64 9.35
C GLU A 45 1.26 14.00 7.89
N HIS A 46 1.65 15.18 7.41
CA HIS A 46 1.40 15.58 6.03
C HIS A 46 2.17 14.71 5.02
N THR A 47 3.39 14.29 5.38
CA THR A 47 4.21 13.38 4.54
C THR A 47 3.56 12.00 4.45
N LYS A 48 3.06 11.49 5.57
CA LYS A 48 2.31 10.24 5.63
C LYS A 48 1.09 10.27 4.73
N GLU A 49 0.26 11.31 4.86
CA GLU A 49 -0.95 11.46 4.04
C GLU A 49 -0.64 11.60 2.55
N ALA A 50 0.37 12.39 2.18
CA ALA A 50 0.79 12.51 0.79
C ALA A 50 1.35 11.20 0.23
N PHE A 51 2.11 10.45 1.02
CA PHE A 51 2.61 9.15 0.61
C PHE A 51 1.46 8.14 0.44
N TYR A 52 0.46 8.15 1.32
CA TYR A 52 -0.74 7.33 1.12
C TYR A 52 -1.49 7.68 -0.17
N VAL A 53 -1.60 8.98 -0.50
CA VAL A 53 -2.20 9.39 -1.77
C VAL A 53 -1.34 8.93 -2.94
N HIS A 54 -0.02 9.02 -2.85
CA HIS A 54 0.89 8.50 -3.89
C HIS A 54 0.69 7.00 -4.14
N ILE A 55 0.65 6.19 -3.08
CA ILE A 55 0.40 4.74 -3.18
C ILE A 55 -0.95 4.46 -3.84
N LYS A 56 -2.02 5.17 -3.44
CA LYS A 56 -3.34 5.02 -4.06
C LYS A 56 -3.32 5.39 -5.54
N VAL A 57 -2.58 6.42 -5.92
CA VAL A 57 -2.46 6.86 -7.31
C VAL A 57 -1.67 5.86 -8.15
N LEU A 58 -0.55 5.33 -7.65
CA LEU A 58 0.22 4.28 -8.32
C LEU A 58 -0.61 3.02 -8.56
N TRP A 59 -1.39 2.61 -7.57
CA TRP A 59 -2.27 1.44 -7.66
C TRP A 59 -3.53 1.71 -8.51
N GLY A 60 -3.84 2.96 -8.85
CA GLY A 60 -5.07 3.31 -9.57
C GLY A 60 -6.35 3.23 -8.71
N LEU A 61 -6.21 3.29 -7.38
CA LEU A 61 -7.31 3.25 -6.41
C LEU A 61 -7.98 4.63 -6.24
N ILE A 62 -8.43 5.18 -7.37
CA ILE A 62 -8.97 6.56 -7.46
C ILE A 62 -10.49 6.58 -7.22
N LYS A 63 -11.17 5.47 -7.52
CA LYS A 63 -12.61 5.31 -7.28
C LYS A 63 -12.87 4.94 -5.82
N GLN A 64 -13.97 5.43 -5.25
CA GLN A 64 -14.42 5.00 -3.93
C GLN A 64 -14.65 3.48 -3.92
N ARG A 65 -14.19 2.81 -2.86
CA ARG A 65 -14.29 1.35 -2.65
C ARG A 65 -13.52 0.50 -3.66
N ALA A 66 -12.59 1.07 -4.42
CA ALA A 66 -11.65 0.27 -5.21
C ALA A 66 -10.81 -0.59 -4.27
N VAL A 67 -10.65 -1.87 -4.62
CA VAL A 67 -9.88 -2.85 -3.84
C VAL A 67 -8.61 -3.18 -4.62
N PRO A 68 -7.43 -3.23 -3.96
CA PRO A 68 -6.22 -3.77 -4.53
C PRO A 68 -6.45 -5.10 -5.27
N GLN A 69 -5.86 -5.24 -6.45
CA GLN A 69 -5.84 -6.49 -7.21
C GLN A 69 -4.48 -7.18 -7.04
N SER A 70 -4.47 -8.51 -7.12
CA SER A 70 -3.23 -9.29 -7.17
C SER A 70 -2.47 -9.04 -8.47
N PRO A 71 -1.12 -9.07 -8.46
CA PRO A 71 -0.34 -8.88 -9.67
C PRO A 71 -0.58 -9.99 -10.71
N PRO A 72 -0.47 -9.70 -12.01
CA PRO A 72 -0.48 -10.71 -13.05
C PRO A 72 0.63 -11.75 -12.82
N PRO A 73 0.35 -13.07 -12.86
CA PRO A 73 1.36 -14.11 -12.63
C PRO A 73 2.57 -14.01 -13.58
N GLU A 74 2.32 -13.64 -14.83
CA GLU A 74 3.38 -13.42 -15.84
C GLU A 74 4.36 -12.31 -15.42
N GLN A 75 3.88 -11.27 -14.75
CA GLN A 75 4.72 -10.15 -14.29
C GLN A 75 5.63 -10.61 -13.18
N VAL A 76 5.06 -11.34 -12.23
CA VAL A 76 5.79 -11.89 -11.09
C VAL A 76 6.88 -12.85 -11.59
N ALA A 77 6.52 -13.78 -12.48
CA ALA A 77 7.49 -14.72 -13.07
C ALA A 77 8.60 -14.00 -13.84
N SER A 78 8.25 -13.05 -14.71
CA SER A 78 9.22 -12.26 -15.49
C SER A 78 10.13 -11.41 -14.61
N PHE A 79 9.62 -10.90 -13.49
CA PHE A 79 10.41 -10.13 -12.53
C PHE A 79 11.47 -11.01 -11.86
N TYR A 80 11.07 -12.18 -11.33
CA TYR A 80 11.99 -13.09 -10.64
C TYR A 80 12.99 -13.76 -11.59
N GLN A 81 12.74 -13.78 -12.90
CA GLN A 81 13.75 -14.15 -13.90
C GLN A 81 14.84 -13.10 -14.10
N ARG A 82 14.57 -11.82 -13.78
CA ARG A 82 15.47 -10.69 -14.05
C ARG A 82 16.27 -10.25 -12.82
N PHE A 83 15.67 -10.34 -11.64
CA PHE A 83 16.24 -9.82 -10.41
C PHE A 83 16.36 -10.91 -9.36
N SER A 84 17.52 -10.95 -8.70
CA SER A 84 17.82 -11.84 -7.57
C SER A 84 18.18 -11.06 -6.30
N SER A 85 18.37 -9.74 -6.36
CA SER A 85 18.71 -8.92 -5.19
C SER A 85 18.17 -7.47 -5.26
N SER A 86 18.05 -6.84 -4.11
CA SER A 86 17.63 -5.44 -3.99
C SER A 86 18.64 -4.46 -4.60
N ASP A 87 19.93 -4.81 -4.63
CA ASP A 87 20.98 -3.98 -5.23
C ASP A 87 20.85 -3.91 -6.76
N GLU A 88 20.48 -5.02 -7.41
CA GLU A 88 20.18 -5.03 -8.84
C GLU A 88 18.98 -4.13 -9.18
N ILE A 89 17.94 -4.18 -8.35
CA ILE A 89 16.75 -3.33 -8.48
C ILE A 89 17.12 -1.84 -8.36
N GLN A 90 17.92 -1.48 -7.34
CA GLN A 90 18.40 -0.11 -7.14
C GLN A 90 19.24 0.37 -8.33
N SER A 91 20.13 -0.50 -8.85
CA SER A 91 20.96 -0.19 -10.01
C SER A 91 20.10 0.05 -11.26
N ALA A 92 19.14 -0.84 -11.53
CA ALA A 92 18.24 -0.74 -12.67
C ALA A 92 17.40 0.56 -12.65
N ILE A 93 16.80 0.90 -11.52
CA ILE A 93 15.95 2.08 -11.42
C ILE A 93 16.75 3.40 -11.31
N ALA A 94 18.04 3.34 -10.97
CA ALA A 94 18.88 4.53 -10.89
C ALA A 94 19.22 5.06 -12.29
N ARG A 95 19.76 4.20 -13.16
CA ARG A 95 20.26 4.56 -14.50
C ARG A 95 20.16 3.41 -15.51
N GLY A 96 19.45 2.34 -15.19
CA GLY A 96 19.31 1.20 -16.09
C GLY A 96 18.48 1.53 -17.33
N PRO A 97 18.63 0.73 -18.40
CA PRO A 97 17.79 0.84 -19.58
C PRO A 97 16.34 0.45 -19.26
N ASN A 98 15.42 0.89 -20.11
CA ASN A 98 14.04 0.43 -20.10
C ASN A 98 13.98 -1.05 -20.48
N MET A 99 13.49 -1.91 -19.58
CA MET A 99 13.39 -3.36 -19.83
C MET A 99 12.16 -3.72 -20.66
N ILE A 100 11.10 -2.91 -20.58
CA ILE A 100 9.88 -3.06 -21.37
C ILE A 100 9.49 -1.71 -21.99
N PRO A 101 8.80 -1.69 -23.14
CA PRO A 101 8.38 -0.43 -23.75
C PRO A 101 7.39 0.34 -22.86
N MET A 102 7.53 1.68 -22.76
CA MET A 102 6.71 2.50 -21.85
C MET A 102 5.21 2.46 -22.19
N GLU A 103 4.86 2.24 -23.45
CA GLU A 103 3.49 2.10 -23.95
C GLU A 103 2.76 0.87 -23.40
N THR A 104 3.51 -0.13 -22.93
CA THR A 104 2.95 -1.34 -22.31
C THR A 104 2.53 -1.11 -20.86
N ILE A 105 2.94 0.01 -20.26
CA ILE A 105 2.69 0.32 -18.85
C ILE A 105 1.26 0.79 -18.65
N GLN A 106 0.52 0.06 -17.83
CA GLN A 106 -0.87 0.32 -17.50
C GLN A 106 -1.02 1.33 -16.37
N THR A 107 -0.06 1.40 -15.44
CA THR A 107 -0.07 2.38 -14.35
C THR A 107 -0.05 3.81 -14.90
N LEU A 108 -1.01 4.61 -14.41
CA LEU A 108 -1.26 5.99 -14.83
C LEU A 108 -1.60 6.19 -16.32
N LYS A 109 -1.89 5.12 -17.08
CA LYS A 109 -2.25 5.22 -18.51
C LYS A 109 -3.46 6.14 -18.74
N GLN A 110 -4.52 5.97 -17.96
CA GLN A 110 -5.71 6.84 -18.04
C GLN A 110 -5.40 8.28 -17.63
N ALA A 111 -4.50 8.50 -16.66
CA ALA A 111 -4.11 9.84 -16.24
C ALA A 111 -3.39 10.60 -17.37
N LYS A 112 -2.59 9.87 -18.16
CA LYS A 112 -1.91 10.37 -19.37
C LYS A 112 -2.90 10.72 -20.48
N GLU A 113 -3.87 9.85 -20.72
CA GLU A 113 -4.86 10.01 -21.79
C GLU A 113 -5.90 11.11 -21.47
N GLN A 114 -6.30 11.23 -20.20
CA GLN A 114 -7.38 12.12 -19.78
C GLN A 114 -6.91 13.47 -19.22
N ARG A 115 -5.62 13.82 -19.38
CA ARG A 115 -5.01 15.08 -18.90
C ARG A 115 -5.52 15.49 -17.50
N SER A 116 -5.11 14.71 -16.49
CA SER A 116 -4.99 15.18 -15.10
C SER A 116 -6.28 15.51 -14.31
N LYS A 117 -7.28 14.61 -14.29
CA LYS A 117 -8.30 14.59 -13.23
C LYS A 117 -8.40 13.21 -12.55
N LEU A 118 -7.44 12.92 -11.69
CA LEU A 118 -7.53 11.79 -10.76
C LEU A 118 -8.48 12.16 -9.62
N GLY A 119 -9.79 11.99 -9.84
CA GLY A 119 -10.83 12.34 -8.87
C GLY A 119 -10.92 13.85 -8.56
N LYS A 120 -11.97 14.26 -7.80
CA LYS A 120 -12.25 15.68 -7.50
C LYS A 120 -11.14 16.42 -6.74
N HIS A 121 -10.12 15.74 -6.18
CA HIS A 121 -9.18 16.35 -5.23
C HIS A 121 -7.73 15.83 -5.26
N MET A 122 -7.36 14.89 -6.15
CA MET A 122 -6.34 13.93 -5.70
C MET A 122 -4.90 14.13 -6.18
N MET A 123 -4.59 14.85 -7.26
CA MET A 123 -3.23 15.32 -7.61
C MET A 123 -3.24 15.92 -9.02
N HIS A 124 -2.57 17.05 -9.25
CA HIS A 124 -2.27 17.52 -10.61
C HIS A 124 -0.95 16.87 -11.07
N LEU A 125 -1.05 15.74 -11.77
CA LEU A 125 0.11 15.10 -12.38
C LEU A 125 0.41 15.74 -13.74
N SER A 126 1.58 16.35 -13.87
CA SER A 126 2.09 16.75 -15.18
C SER A 126 2.48 15.52 -16.02
N ASP A 127 2.52 15.67 -17.34
CA ASP A 127 3.02 14.63 -18.25
C ASP A 127 4.45 14.18 -17.88
N PHE A 128 5.27 15.11 -17.38
CA PHE A 128 6.61 14.81 -16.89
C PHE A 128 6.58 13.84 -15.71
N ASN A 129 5.71 14.09 -14.72
CA ASN A 129 5.57 13.21 -13.54
C ASN A 129 5.08 11.81 -13.96
N ILE A 130 4.11 11.74 -14.86
CA ILE A 130 3.59 10.47 -15.38
C ILE A 130 4.70 9.71 -16.10
N ARG A 131 5.45 10.37 -17.00
CA ARG A 131 6.58 9.76 -17.70
C ARG A 131 7.67 9.29 -16.75
N TYR A 132 7.96 10.02 -15.68
CA TYR A 132 8.95 9.61 -14.68
C TYR A 132 8.54 8.31 -13.97
N VAL A 133 7.27 8.21 -13.56
CA VAL A 133 6.73 6.98 -12.96
C VAL A 133 6.78 5.82 -13.95
N GLN A 134 6.32 6.04 -15.20
CA GLN A 134 6.34 5.00 -16.23
C GLN A 134 7.76 4.57 -16.58
N THR A 135 8.73 5.49 -16.65
CA THR A 135 10.14 5.15 -16.86
C THR A 135 10.67 4.28 -15.72
N SER A 136 10.38 4.65 -14.47
CA SER A 136 10.79 3.87 -13.29
C SER A 136 10.24 2.44 -13.31
N MET A 137 9.00 2.26 -13.76
CA MET A 137 8.39 0.93 -13.91
C MET A 137 8.95 0.16 -15.12
N SER A 138 9.21 0.85 -16.22
CA SER A 138 9.82 0.29 -17.42
C SER A 138 11.21 -0.27 -17.13
N GLN A 139 12.02 0.44 -16.34
CA GLN A 139 13.34 0.00 -15.87
C GLN A 139 13.28 -1.24 -14.96
N LEU A 140 12.14 -1.51 -14.33
CA LEU A 140 11.92 -2.70 -13.50
C LEU A 140 11.18 -3.82 -14.26
N GLY A 141 10.78 -3.58 -15.51
CA GLY A 141 10.00 -4.54 -16.28
C GLY A 141 8.60 -4.81 -15.71
N LEU A 142 7.98 -3.80 -15.07
CA LEU A 142 6.65 -3.88 -14.47
C LEU A 142 5.61 -3.19 -15.37
N TRP A 143 4.56 -3.90 -15.79
CA TRP A 143 3.44 -3.34 -16.54
C TRP A 143 2.46 -2.58 -15.63
N CYS A 144 2.23 -3.07 -14.42
CA CYS A 144 1.36 -2.46 -13.42
C CYS A 144 2.05 -2.41 -12.05
N TRP A 145 1.79 -1.34 -11.30
CA TRP A 145 2.24 -1.18 -9.93
C TRP A 145 1.23 -1.89 -9.03
N MET A 146 1.48 -3.18 -8.78
CA MET A 146 0.61 -4.07 -8.01
C MET A 146 1.48 -4.93 -7.08
N PRO A 147 1.84 -4.42 -5.89
CA PRO A 147 2.52 -5.22 -4.87
C PRO A 147 1.78 -6.53 -4.59
N ASN A 148 2.52 -7.59 -4.29
CA ASN A 148 1.94 -8.89 -3.96
C ASN A 148 1.57 -8.93 -2.47
N LEU A 149 0.27 -8.84 -2.19
CA LEU A 149 -0.27 -8.85 -0.83
C LEU A 149 -0.27 -10.25 -0.18
N ASP A 150 -0.05 -11.30 -0.96
CA ASP A 150 0.04 -12.68 -0.49
C ASP A 150 1.48 -13.07 -0.12
N GLU A 151 2.48 -12.30 -0.55
CA GLU A 151 3.87 -12.46 -0.18
C GLU A 151 4.24 -11.67 1.07
N GLN A 152 5.39 -12.01 1.68
CA GLN A 152 5.93 -11.24 2.79
C GLN A 152 6.22 -9.78 2.35
N PRO A 153 6.07 -8.79 3.25
CA PRO A 153 6.33 -7.39 2.91
C PRO A 153 7.76 -7.10 2.44
N ASP A 154 8.72 -7.94 2.84
CA ASP A 154 10.13 -7.88 2.48
C ASP A 154 10.52 -8.84 1.33
N SER A 155 9.54 -9.43 0.64
CA SER A 155 9.83 -10.18 -0.59
C SER A 155 10.49 -9.28 -1.63
N LEU A 156 11.34 -9.85 -2.48
CA LEU A 156 12.08 -9.09 -3.48
C LEU A 156 11.15 -8.31 -4.42
N TYR A 157 10.01 -8.91 -4.78
CA TYR A 157 8.98 -8.26 -5.59
C TYR A 157 8.36 -7.06 -4.89
N ASN A 158 8.01 -7.19 -3.60
CA ASN A 158 7.44 -6.11 -2.81
C ASN A 158 8.47 -5.00 -2.52
N GLU A 159 9.74 -5.37 -2.34
CA GLU A 159 10.82 -4.41 -2.19
C GLU A 159 11.02 -3.57 -3.47
N ALA A 160 10.91 -4.17 -4.66
CA ALA A 160 10.92 -3.41 -5.93
C ALA A 160 9.81 -2.34 -5.99
N HIS A 161 8.60 -2.71 -5.56
CA HIS A 161 7.47 -1.78 -5.51
C HIS A 161 7.70 -0.67 -4.48
N ARG A 162 8.24 -1.00 -3.31
CA ARG A 162 8.61 -0.04 -2.27
C ARG A 162 9.66 0.94 -2.76
N ILE A 163 10.74 0.46 -3.38
CA ILE A 163 11.81 1.28 -3.96
C ILE A 163 11.24 2.22 -5.03
N CYS A 164 10.44 1.68 -5.95
CA CYS A 164 9.78 2.45 -7.01
C CYS A 164 8.86 3.54 -6.43
N ALA A 165 8.04 3.21 -5.44
CA ALA A 165 7.13 4.17 -4.79
C ALA A 165 7.90 5.29 -4.08
N ILE A 166 8.94 4.97 -3.32
CA ILE A 166 9.76 5.97 -2.62
C ILE A 166 10.47 6.87 -3.61
N LYS A 167 11.12 6.30 -4.64
CA LYS A 167 11.85 7.06 -5.66
C LYS A 167 10.93 8.04 -6.39
N THR A 168 9.80 7.55 -6.88
CA THR A 168 8.83 8.38 -7.59
C THR A 168 8.20 9.42 -6.69
N PHE A 169 7.87 9.09 -5.44
CA PHE A 169 7.32 10.06 -4.48
C PHE A 169 8.28 11.23 -4.23
N ARG A 170 9.56 10.93 -4.01
CA ARG A 170 10.61 11.94 -3.81
C ARG A 170 10.68 12.87 -5.01
N GLN A 171 10.78 12.32 -6.22
CA GLN A 171 10.86 13.11 -7.44
C GLN A 171 9.61 14.00 -7.64
N LEU A 172 8.42 13.43 -7.49
CA LEU A 172 7.16 14.15 -7.68
C LEU A 172 6.98 15.24 -6.62
N THR A 173 7.42 14.99 -5.39
CA THR A 173 7.44 15.98 -4.31
C THR A 173 8.36 17.14 -4.65
N SER A 174 9.58 16.87 -5.11
CA SER A 174 10.52 17.92 -5.56
C SER A 174 10.00 18.70 -6.76
N ALA A 175 9.22 18.07 -7.63
CA ALA A 175 8.52 18.71 -8.75
C ALA A 175 7.24 19.45 -8.34
N GLY A 176 6.91 19.51 -7.05
CA GLY A 176 5.76 20.26 -6.52
C GLY A 176 4.40 19.56 -6.69
N ALA A 177 4.36 18.27 -7.06
CA ALA A 177 3.10 17.55 -7.29
C ALA A 177 2.18 17.52 -6.07
N TYR A 178 2.74 17.62 -4.86
CA TYR A 178 2.04 17.60 -3.58
C TYR A 178 2.02 18.96 -2.86
N LYS A 179 2.29 20.07 -3.55
CA LYS A 179 2.37 21.41 -2.93
C LYS A 179 1.10 21.77 -2.15
N TYR A 180 -0.07 21.34 -2.61
CA TYR A 180 -1.37 21.57 -1.96
C TYR A 180 -1.55 20.81 -0.64
N MET A 181 -0.66 19.89 -0.28
CA MET A 181 -0.69 19.09 0.95
C MET A 181 0.23 19.61 2.06
N ASN A 182 0.86 20.78 1.89
CA ASN A 182 1.71 21.43 2.89
C ASN A 182 2.85 20.53 3.43
N LEU A 183 3.58 19.88 2.52
CA LEU A 183 4.71 19.02 2.89
C LEU A 183 5.88 19.83 3.45
N THR A 184 6.48 19.32 4.53
CA THR A 184 7.75 19.84 5.05
C THR A 184 8.91 19.28 4.21
N ILE A 185 9.50 20.10 3.32
CA ILE A 185 10.51 19.67 2.33
C ILE A 185 11.87 19.30 2.96
N ILE A 186 12.08 19.59 4.25
CA ILE A 186 13.33 19.35 4.98
C ILE A 186 13.76 17.86 4.94
N MET A 187 12.82 16.93 4.76
CA MET A 187 13.10 15.48 4.66
C MET A 187 13.64 15.01 3.29
N PHE A 188 13.65 15.88 2.26
CA PHE A 188 13.98 15.51 0.88
C PHE A 188 15.23 16.21 0.32
N THR A 189 15.87 17.07 1.11
CA THR A 189 16.97 17.96 0.65
C THR A 189 18.31 17.68 1.31
N THR A 190 18.40 16.74 2.24
CA THR A 190 19.70 16.36 2.81
C THR A 190 20.42 15.36 1.90
N PRO A 191 21.63 15.67 1.40
CA PRO A 191 22.48 14.66 0.80
C PRO A 191 22.86 13.66 1.89
N SER A 192 22.96 12.38 1.52
CA SER A 192 23.49 11.33 2.41
C SER A 192 24.82 11.80 3.03
N PRO A 193 25.04 11.59 4.34
CA PRO A 193 26.35 11.84 4.92
C PRO A 193 27.38 10.98 4.19
N LYS A 194 28.49 11.62 3.80
CA LYS A 194 29.64 10.96 3.18
C LYS A 194 30.31 10.01 4.17
#